data_AF-A0A7S2IIF6-F1
#
_entry.id   AF-A0A7S2IIF6-F1
#
_cell.length_a   1.000
_cell.length_b   1.000
_cell.length_c   1.000
_cell.angle_alpha   90.00
_cell.angle_beta   90.00
_cell.angle_gamma   90.00
#
_symmetry.space_group_name_H-M   'P 1'
#
loop_
_entity.id
_entity.type
_entity.pdbx_description
1 polymer ?
#
loop_
_entity_poly.entity_id
_entity_poly.type
_entity_poly.pdbx_seq_one_letter_code
_entity_poly.pdbx_strand_id
1 'polypeptide(L)'
;MPSPTKIIQSIRLLLLIGITANGVKSECLQCMYDGTDKDDCRDYGLVNGEFVPWYLGSQECLGHYGIKIAKPNAEIICASSSSFVNDVRFGFLSTKDARLGLGTNEGGFFEQDPNQNNKVVLNDSITISGKTYDCSSSESSCYNAMKPYFESDPDGKKEMEDICDQLYNEVMNSAQLEQSILRNRLCMEFNEGESIPSSCEPLWDQLEEMINANSSGSCQSFSMGIGTKTPPGCDDLPVGDKKPTSAAPTILLSKYLSTVSTIFTFTGFVLTLLYL
;
A
#
# COMPACT_ATOMS: atom_id res chain seq x y z
N MET A 1 15.48 22.75 -55.31
CA MET A 1 14.99 21.35 -55.19
C MET A 1 15.68 20.74 -53.97
N PRO A 2 14.96 20.47 -52.87
CA PRO A 2 15.58 19.96 -51.65
C PRO A 2 15.86 18.45 -51.74
N SER A 3 16.96 18.04 -51.10
CA SER A 3 17.53 16.69 -51.12
C SER A 3 16.64 15.65 -50.39
N PRO A 4 16.49 14.41 -50.93
CA PRO A 4 15.57 13.38 -50.43
C PRO A 4 15.91 12.84 -49.03
N THR A 5 17.06 13.19 -48.45
CA THR A 5 17.50 12.70 -47.13
C THR A 5 16.79 13.36 -45.96
N LYS A 6 16.16 14.53 -46.15
CA LYS A 6 15.48 15.27 -45.06
C LYS A 6 14.02 14.87 -44.82
N ILE A 7 13.45 14.00 -45.67
CA ILE A 7 12.05 13.56 -45.52
C ILE A 7 11.94 12.35 -44.57
N ILE A 8 13.00 11.54 -44.43
CA ILE A 8 12.98 10.32 -43.61
C ILE A 8 13.11 10.63 -42.11
N GLN A 9 13.76 11.73 -41.72
CA GLN A 9 13.88 12.14 -40.32
C GLN A 9 12.57 12.72 -39.75
N SER A 10 11.72 13.33 -40.59
CA SER A 10 10.46 13.93 -40.16
C SER A 10 9.33 12.90 -39.97
N ILE A 11 9.46 11.68 -40.54
CA ILE A 11 8.46 10.62 -40.37
C ILE A 11 8.68 9.85 -39.05
N ARG A 12 9.89 9.80 -38.50
CA ARG A 12 10.14 9.21 -37.17
C ARG A 12 9.65 10.09 -36.02
N LEU A 13 9.57 11.41 -36.21
CA LEU A 13 9.07 12.33 -35.17
C LEU A 13 7.53 12.35 -35.10
N LEU A 14 6.83 11.86 -36.14
CA LEU A 14 5.37 11.78 -36.19
C LEU A 14 4.80 10.42 -35.74
N LEU A 15 5.65 9.44 -35.43
CA LEU A 15 5.21 8.14 -34.90
C LEU A 15 5.24 8.03 -33.36
N LEU A 16 5.51 9.15 -32.67
CA LEU A 16 5.47 9.25 -31.20
C LEU A 16 4.22 9.99 -30.69
N ILE A 17 3.29 10.39 -31.58
CA ILE A 17 1.99 10.97 -31.23
C ILE A 17 0.88 9.95 -31.53
N GLY A 18 1.04 8.74 -30.99
CA GLY A 18 0.17 7.59 -31.27
C GLY A 18 -0.39 6.91 -30.03
N ILE A 19 -0.35 7.53 -28.85
CA ILE A 19 -0.97 6.98 -27.64
C ILE A 19 -1.66 8.09 -26.85
N THR A 20 -2.78 8.60 -27.33
CA THR A 20 -3.75 9.21 -26.41
C THR A 20 -5.15 8.94 -26.95
N ALA A 21 -6.00 8.43 -26.05
CA ALA A 21 -7.43 8.25 -26.24
C ALA A 21 -7.85 7.03 -27.09
N ASN A 22 -7.62 5.82 -26.57
CA ASN A 22 -8.67 4.82 -26.42
C ASN A 22 -8.21 3.64 -25.54
N GLY A 23 -8.76 3.56 -24.34
CA GLY A 23 -9.14 2.30 -23.71
C GLY A 23 -8.04 1.41 -23.13
N VAL A 24 -7.59 1.74 -21.92
CA VAL A 24 -7.47 0.75 -20.83
C VAL A 24 -7.89 1.54 -19.58
N LYS A 25 -8.83 1.04 -18.77
CA LYS A 25 -8.92 1.53 -17.38
C LYS A 25 -7.51 1.35 -16.83
N SER A 26 -6.77 2.43 -16.55
CA SER A 26 -5.39 2.28 -16.10
C SER A 26 -5.42 1.35 -14.90
N GLU A 27 -4.84 0.16 -15.03
CA GLU A 27 -4.59 -0.66 -13.86
C GLU A 27 -3.83 0.25 -12.90
N CYS A 28 -4.40 0.48 -11.73
CA CYS A 28 -3.72 1.33 -10.78
C CYS A 28 -2.39 0.68 -10.45
N LEU A 29 -1.29 1.34 -10.81
CA LEU A 29 0.06 0.86 -10.56
C LEU A 29 0.52 1.20 -9.14
N GLN A 30 -0.34 1.69 -8.24
CA GLN A 30 0.06 2.04 -6.88
C GLN A 30 0.62 0.81 -6.16
N CYS A 31 1.83 0.95 -5.59
CA CYS A 31 2.40 -0.09 -4.74
C CYS A 31 1.60 -0.19 -3.43
N MET A 32 1.38 -1.43 -3.00
CA MET A 32 0.69 -1.91 -1.79
C MET A 32 1.65 -2.44 -0.72
N TYR A 33 2.96 -2.46 -0.99
CA TYR A 33 4.06 -2.81 -0.06
C TYR A 33 3.84 -4.07 0.79
N ASP A 34 3.00 -5.00 0.31
CA ASP A 34 2.56 -6.21 1.00
C ASP A 34 3.22 -7.47 0.39
N GLY A 35 4.19 -7.28 -0.50
CA GLY A 35 4.89 -8.34 -1.20
C GLY A 35 4.13 -8.91 -2.41
N THR A 36 2.92 -8.42 -2.70
CA THR A 36 2.15 -8.79 -3.89
C THR A 36 2.30 -7.80 -5.05
N ASP A 37 3.05 -6.71 -4.80
CA ASP A 37 3.34 -5.69 -5.78
C ASP A 37 3.98 -6.25 -7.05
N LYS A 38 3.51 -5.76 -8.19
CA LYS A 38 4.18 -5.97 -9.48
C LYS A 38 5.50 -5.20 -9.50
N ASP A 39 6.46 -5.71 -10.27
CA ASP A 39 7.76 -5.08 -10.47
C ASP A 39 7.65 -3.63 -11.01
N ASP A 40 6.57 -3.31 -11.72
CA ASP A 40 6.32 -2.00 -12.30
C ASP A 40 5.35 -1.12 -11.49
N CYS A 41 5.08 -1.46 -10.23
CA CYS A 41 4.30 -0.59 -9.37
C CYS A 41 5.01 0.76 -9.15
N ARG A 42 4.26 1.77 -8.72
CA ARG A 42 4.68 3.16 -8.52
C ARG A 42 4.24 3.67 -7.15
N ASP A 43 5.12 4.41 -6.51
CA ASP A 43 4.77 5.22 -5.34
C ASP A 43 4.31 6.59 -5.80
N TYR A 44 3.07 6.95 -5.58
CA TYR A 44 2.62 8.28 -5.98
C TYR A 44 3.04 9.32 -4.93
N GLY A 45 3.46 10.49 -5.40
CA GLY A 45 3.73 11.68 -4.59
C GLY A 45 3.16 12.93 -5.24
N LEU A 46 3.30 14.07 -4.56
CA LEU A 46 2.89 15.37 -5.09
C LEU A 46 4.11 16.26 -5.31
N VAL A 47 4.28 16.76 -6.53
CA VAL A 47 5.28 17.80 -6.83
C VAL A 47 4.54 19.01 -7.36
N ASN A 48 4.66 20.15 -6.68
CA ASN A 48 3.97 21.39 -7.03
C ASN A 48 2.44 21.24 -7.18
N GLY A 49 1.85 20.30 -6.44
CA GLY A 49 0.41 20.01 -6.46
C GLY A 49 -0.04 18.99 -7.51
N GLU A 50 0.86 18.54 -8.38
CA GLU A 50 0.58 17.52 -9.39
C GLU A 50 1.04 16.13 -8.92
N PHE A 51 0.29 15.10 -9.30
CA PHE A 51 0.65 13.71 -9.00
C PHE A 51 1.83 13.26 -9.86
N VAL A 52 2.83 12.70 -9.20
CA VAL A 52 4.01 12.10 -9.84
C VAL A 52 4.11 10.64 -9.43
N PRO A 53 4.08 9.69 -10.38
CA PRO A 53 4.32 8.28 -10.09
C PRO A 53 5.83 8.01 -10.02
N TRP A 54 6.34 7.70 -8.84
CA TRP A 54 7.76 7.43 -8.62
C TRP A 54 8.09 5.95 -8.77
N TYR A 55 9.25 5.64 -9.35
CA TYR A 55 9.88 4.35 -9.15
C TYR A 55 10.17 4.12 -7.67
N LEU A 56 10.07 2.88 -7.22
CA LEU A 56 10.50 2.52 -5.87
C LEU A 56 12.02 2.51 -5.78
N GLY A 57 12.54 3.06 -4.69
CA GLY A 57 13.85 2.70 -4.20
C GLY A 57 13.87 1.26 -3.72
N SER A 58 14.85 0.49 -4.19
CA SER A 58 15.07 -0.89 -3.76
C SER A 58 15.35 -0.97 -2.25
N GLN A 59 15.12 -2.14 -1.64
CA GLN A 59 15.50 -2.37 -0.25
C GLN A 59 17.02 -2.20 -0.01
N GLU A 60 17.83 -2.50 -1.02
CA GLU A 60 19.27 -2.25 -0.99
C GLU A 60 19.59 -0.75 -0.95
N CYS A 61 18.90 0.06 -1.77
CA CYS A 61 19.03 1.51 -1.76
C CYS A 61 18.60 2.13 -0.42
N LEU A 62 17.44 1.72 0.12
CA LEU A 62 17.00 2.15 1.45
C LEU A 62 18.01 1.76 2.54
N GLY A 63 18.55 0.54 2.45
CA GLY A 63 19.57 0.02 3.36
C GLY A 63 20.88 0.81 3.30
N HIS A 64 21.32 1.25 2.11
CA HIS A 64 22.51 2.09 1.93
C HIS A 64 22.42 3.38 2.74
N TYR A 65 21.25 4.03 2.75
CA TYR A 65 21.01 5.26 3.50
C TYR A 65 20.53 5.04 4.94
N GLY A 66 20.45 3.79 5.40
CA GLY A 66 19.94 3.47 6.74
C GLY A 66 18.49 3.88 6.96
N ILE A 67 17.70 4.02 5.89
CA ILE A 67 16.28 4.41 5.98
C ILE A 67 15.49 3.18 6.39
N LYS A 68 15.03 3.17 7.65
CA LYS A 68 14.18 2.11 8.18
C LYS A 68 13.23 2.67 9.22
N ILE A 69 11.93 2.48 8.99
CA ILE A 69 10.88 2.85 9.93
C ILE A 69 10.39 1.57 10.61
N ALA A 70 10.29 1.60 11.94
CA ALA A 70 9.72 0.50 12.69
C ALA A 70 8.25 0.34 12.30
N LYS A 71 7.88 -0.81 11.74
CA LYS A 71 6.53 -1.11 11.27
C LYS A 71 6.07 -2.48 11.77
N PRO A 72 4.76 -2.66 12.02
CA PRO A 72 4.23 -3.96 12.40
C PRO A 72 4.36 -4.95 11.24
N ASN A 73 4.38 -6.25 11.56
CA ASN A 73 4.15 -7.27 10.55
C ASN A 73 2.67 -7.63 10.54
N ALA A 74 1.86 -6.81 9.87
CA ALA A 74 0.41 -6.97 9.83
C ALA A 74 -0.01 -8.35 9.31
N GLU A 75 0.72 -8.93 8.34
CA GLU A 75 0.44 -10.27 7.82
C GLU A 75 0.53 -11.34 8.90
N ILE A 76 1.61 -11.34 9.70
CA ILE A 76 1.80 -12.30 10.79
C ILE A 76 0.81 -12.06 11.92
N ILE A 77 0.62 -10.79 12.33
CA ILE A 77 -0.27 -10.41 13.43
C ILE A 77 -1.71 -10.82 13.11
N CYS A 78 -2.15 -10.58 11.89
CA CYS A 78 -3.53 -10.77 11.45
C CYS A 78 -3.83 -12.15 10.85
N ALA A 79 -2.85 -13.07 10.84
CA ALA A 79 -3.02 -14.40 10.28
C ALA A 79 -4.04 -15.27 11.04
N SER A 80 -4.22 -15.04 12.35
CA SER A 80 -5.14 -15.82 13.19
C SER A 80 -5.46 -15.10 14.50
N SER A 81 -6.59 -15.45 15.14
CA SER A 81 -6.94 -14.96 16.49
C SER A 81 -5.82 -15.23 17.50
N SER A 82 -5.13 -16.37 17.38
CA SER A 82 -4.02 -16.73 18.25
C SER A 82 -2.80 -15.83 18.02
N SER A 83 -2.44 -15.54 16.77
CA SER A 83 -1.37 -14.59 16.44
C SER A 83 -1.70 -13.19 16.96
N PHE A 84 -2.93 -12.74 16.71
CA PHE A 84 -3.41 -11.42 17.13
C PHE A 84 -3.35 -11.25 18.64
N VAL A 85 -3.92 -12.20 19.41
CA VAL A 85 -3.89 -12.16 20.87
C VAL A 85 -2.45 -12.24 21.41
N ASN A 86 -1.58 -13.04 20.79
CA ASN A 86 -0.17 -13.09 21.18
C ASN A 86 0.53 -11.74 20.94
N ASP A 87 0.22 -11.03 19.85
CA ASP A 87 0.77 -9.71 19.59
C ASP A 87 0.20 -8.63 20.53
N VAL A 88 -1.09 -8.71 20.85
CA VAL A 88 -1.72 -7.89 21.91
C VAL A 88 -1.02 -8.09 23.25
N ARG A 89 -0.58 -9.31 23.55
CA ARG A 89 0.10 -9.64 24.81
C ARG A 89 1.58 -9.25 24.84
N PHE A 90 2.33 -9.56 23.78
CA PHE A 90 3.79 -9.52 23.79
C PHE A 90 4.42 -8.79 22.61
N GLY A 91 3.64 -8.41 21.60
CA GLY A 91 4.12 -7.89 20.34
C GLY A 91 3.88 -6.39 20.17
N PHE A 92 3.68 -5.96 18.93
CA PHE A 92 3.57 -4.55 18.57
C PHE A 92 2.35 -3.89 19.22
N LEU A 93 1.21 -4.59 19.26
CA LEU A 93 -0.02 -4.10 19.87
C LEU A 93 0.08 -3.95 21.39
N SER A 94 1.00 -4.67 22.06
CA SER A 94 1.14 -4.63 23.53
C SER A 94 1.42 -3.22 24.10
N THR A 95 1.97 -2.32 23.30
CA THR A 95 2.26 -0.93 23.72
C THR A 95 1.37 0.10 23.03
N LYS A 96 0.33 -0.33 22.31
CA LYS A 96 -0.54 0.55 21.53
C LYS A 96 -1.84 0.85 22.27
N ASP A 97 -2.28 2.10 22.19
CA ASP A 97 -3.56 2.55 22.74
C ASP A 97 -4.77 1.89 22.05
N ALA A 98 -4.58 1.34 20.84
CA ALA A 98 -5.59 0.54 20.15
C ALA A 98 -6.15 -0.61 21.00
N ARG A 99 -5.38 -1.11 22.00
CA ARG A 99 -5.86 -2.10 22.96
C ARG A 99 -7.06 -1.62 23.79
N LEU A 100 -7.18 -0.32 24.06
CA LEU A 100 -8.30 0.23 24.83
C LEU A 100 -9.66 0.05 24.12
N GLY A 101 -9.65 -0.11 22.80
CA GLY A 101 -10.85 -0.37 22.00
C GLY A 101 -11.26 -1.84 21.96
N LEU A 102 -10.51 -2.76 22.56
CA LEU A 102 -10.79 -4.20 22.49
C LEU A 102 -11.77 -4.67 23.57
N GLY A 103 -12.73 -5.49 23.16
CA GLY A 103 -13.75 -6.08 24.01
C GLY A 103 -14.78 -5.07 24.48
N THR A 104 -14.99 -3.96 23.75
CA THR A 104 -15.84 -2.85 24.21
C THR A 104 -17.28 -3.28 24.47
N ASN A 105 -17.81 -4.18 23.64
CA ASN A 105 -19.13 -4.78 23.84
C ASN A 105 -19.21 -5.74 25.02
N GLU A 106 -18.07 -6.14 25.58
CA GLU A 106 -17.91 -7.03 26.73
C GLU A 106 -17.44 -6.27 28.00
N GLY A 107 -17.48 -4.93 27.97
CA GLY A 107 -17.06 -4.06 29.07
C GLY A 107 -15.60 -3.61 29.03
N GLY A 108 -14.88 -3.93 27.94
CA GLY A 108 -13.48 -3.59 27.72
C GLY A 108 -12.53 -4.60 28.38
N PHE A 109 -11.48 -4.97 27.65
CA PHE A 109 -10.45 -5.87 28.16
C PHE A 109 -9.30 -5.13 28.85
N PHE A 110 -9.09 -3.85 28.52
CA PHE A 110 -7.93 -3.08 28.94
C PHE A 110 -8.33 -1.72 29.47
N GLU A 111 -7.52 -1.18 30.38
CA GLU A 111 -7.66 0.15 30.95
C GLU A 111 -6.32 0.89 30.99
N GLN A 112 -6.36 2.20 31.23
CA GLN A 112 -5.16 2.99 31.52
C GLN A 112 -4.92 2.96 33.03
N ASP A 113 -3.77 2.44 33.47
CA ASP A 113 -3.39 2.48 34.88
C ASP A 113 -2.77 3.85 35.24
N PRO A 114 -3.46 4.69 36.03
CA PRO A 114 -2.97 6.01 36.40
C PRO A 114 -1.69 5.94 37.26
N ASN A 115 -1.42 4.80 37.91
CA ASN A 115 -0.24 4.60 38.74
C ASN A 115 1.00 4.21 37.92
N GLN A 116 0.82 3.86 36.64
CA GLN A 116 1.90 3.47 35.72
C GLN A 116 2.01 4.44 34.54
N ASN A 117 1.93 5.74 34.79
CA ASN A 117 1.97 6.78 33.75
C ASN A 117 0.91 6.58 32.65
N ASN A 118 -0.31 6.15 33.02
CA ASN A 118 -1.41 5.86 32.09
C ASN A 118 -1.09 4.76 31.06
N LYS A 119 -0.21 3.82 31.41
CA LYS A 119 0.08 2.66 30.56
C LYS A 119 -1.17 1.79 30.42
N VAL A 120 -1.40 1.27 29.20
CA VAL A 120 -2.50 0.35 28.93
C VAL A 120 -2.19 -1.04 29.51
N VAL A 121 -3.03 -1.46 30.46
CA VAL A 121 -2.94 -2.74 31.18
C VAL A 121 -4.20 -3.57 31.00
N LEU A 122 -4.09 -4.89 31.22
CA LEU A 122 -5.24 -5.79 31.22
C LEU A 122 -6.07 -5.56 32.49
N ASN A 123 -7.39 -5.51 32.37
CA ASN A 123 -8.27 -5.41 33.53
C ASN A 123 -8.10 -6.62 34.46
N ASP A 124 -8.25 -6.41 35.78
CA ASP A 124 -8.16 -7.47 36.80
C ASP A 124 -9.16 -8.61 36.56
N SER A 125 -10.26 -8.32 35.85
CA SER A 125 -11.18 -9.32 35.33
C SER A 125 -11.77 -8.87 34.00
N ILE A 126 -12.07 -9.83 33.13
CA ILE A 126 -12.78 -9.60 31.87
C ILE A 126 -14.01 -10.48 31.78
N THR A 127 -15.06 -10.02 31.11
CA THR A 127 -16.22 -10.85 30.77
C THR A 127 -16.17 -11.15 29.28
N ILE A 128 -16.52 -12.37 28.88
CA ILE A 128 -16.70 -12.75 27.46
C ILE A 128 -17.90 -13.67 27.39
N SER A 129 -18.90 -13.31 26.59
CA SER A 129 -20.15 -14.07 26.43
C SER A 129 -20.82 -14.41 27.77
N GLY A 130 -20.80 -13.45 28.71
CA GLY A 130 -21.39 -13.59 30.05
C GLY A 130 -20.57 -14.42 31.05
N LYS A 131 -19.38 -14.90 30.69
CA LYS A 131 -18.46 -15.57 31.62
C LYS A 131 -17.32 -14.64 32.02
N THR A 132 -17.15 -14.44 33.32
CA THR A 132 -16.07 -13.64 33.89
C THR A 132 -14.82 -14.48 34.13
N TYR A 133 -13.66 -13.95 33.75
CA TYR A 133 -12.34 -14.50 33.94
C TYR A 133 -11.55 -13.58 34.85
N ASP A 134 -10.96 -14.14 35.91
CA ASP A 134 -10.07 -13.43 36.82
C ASP A 134 -8.65 -13.41 36.24
N CYS A 135 -8.20 -12.23 35.83
CA CYS A 135 -6.91 -12.01 35.21
C CYS A 135 -5.81 -11.78 36.24
N SER A 136 -6.18 -11.37 37.46
CA SER A 136 -5.25 -11.21 38.58
C SER A 136 -4.67 -12.56 39.03
N SER A 137 -5.47 -13.62 38.99
CA SER A 137 -4.98 -14.98 39.29
C SER A 137 -4.29 -15.65 38.09
N SER A 138 -4.70 -15.35 36.85
CA SER A 138 -4.05 -15.88 35.65
C SER A 138 -4.34 -15.03 34.41
N GLU A 139 -3.44 -14.10 34.09
CA GLU A 139 -3.49 -13.34 32.83
C GLU A 139 -3.59 -14.26 31.61
N SER A 140 -2.83 -15.37 31.62
CA SER A 140 -2.84 -16.34 30.53
C SER A 140 -4.23 -16.93 30.29
N SER A 141 -5.03 -17.11 31.34
CA SER A 141 -6.42 -17.57 31.20
C SER A 141 -7.29 -16.53 30.49
N CYS A 142 -7.11 -15.25 30.80
CA CYS A 142 -7.82 -14.16 30.13
C CYS A 142 -7.44 -14.04 28.66
N TYR A 143 -6.14 -14.03 28.33
CA TYR A 143 -5.70 -14.03 26.92
C TYR A 143 -6.19 -15.27 26.17
N ASN A 144 -6.19 -16.45 26.79
CA ASN A 144 -6.75 -17.65 26.15
C ASN A 144 -8.27 -17.56 25.95
N ALA A 145 -8.99 -16.85 26.82
CA ALA A 145 -10.42 -16.59 26.65
C ALA A 145 -10.72 -15.57 25.54
N MET A 146 -9.82 -14.62 25.27
CA MET A 146 -9.94 -13.67 24.16
C MET A 146 -9.84 -14.34 22.78
N LYS A 147 -9.09 -15.45 22.65
CA LYS A 147 -8.93 -16.15 21.37
C LYS A 147 -10.25 -16.56 20.71
N PRO A 148 -11.16 -17.30 21.39
CA PRO A 148 -12.45 -17.65 20.80
C PRO A 148 -13.35 -16.43 20.57
N TYR A 149 -13.20 -15.35 21.35
CA TYR A 149 -13.90 -14.09 21.09
C TYR A 149 -13.53 -13.54 19.71
N PHE A 150 -12.23 -13.34 19.44
CA PHE A 150 -11.77 -12.86 18.13
C PHE A 150 -11.96 -13.87 16.98
N GLU A 151 -12.11 -15.17 17.29
CA GLU A 151 -12.25 -16.23 16.28
C GLU A 151 -13.70 -16.55 15.89
N SER A 152 -14.65 -16.39 16.82
CA SER A 152 -16.02 -16.90 16.65
C SER A 152 -17.09 -15.88 16.92
N ASP A 153 -16.86 -14.92 17.83
CA ASP A 153 -17.81 -13.86 18.11
C ASP A 153 -17.82 -12.82 16.97
N PRO A 154 -18.99 -12.42 16.45
CA PRO A 154 -19.07 -11.44 15.36
C PRO A 154 -18.46 -10.08 15.72
N ASP A 155 -18.64 -9.62 16.96
CA ASP A 155 -18.12 -8.32 17.40
C ASP A 155 -16.61 -8.41 17.59
N GLY A 156 -16.13 -9.48 18.22
CA GLY A 156 -14.70 -9.73 18.34
C GLY A 156 -14.00 -9.82 16.98
N LYS A 157 -14.55 -10.60 16.03
CA LYS A 157 -14.02 -10.65 14.66
C LYS A 157 -13.91 -9.28 14.03
N LYS A 158 -14.97 -8.48 14.15
CA LYS A 158 -15.00 -7.14 13.60
C LYS A 158 -13.94 -6.22 14.22
N GLU A 159 -13.79 -6.24 15.55
CA GLU A 159 -12.74 -5.47 16.24
C GLU A 159 -11.34 -5.88 15.76
N MET A 160 -11.08 -7.18 15.63
CA MET A 160 -9.80 -7.70 15.11
C MET A 160 -9.58 -7.25 13.65
N GLU A 161 -10.58 -7.37 12.79
CA GLU A 161 -10.52 -6.94 11.38
C GLU A 161 -10.23 -5.44 11.28
N ASP A 162 -10.94 -4.60 12.04
CA ASP A 162 -10.77 -3.14 12.02
C ASP A 162 -9.35 -2.74 12.47
N ILE A 163 -8.77 -3.39 13.50
CA ILE A 163 -7.37 -3.15 13.91
C ILE A 163 -6.39 -3.66 12.87
N CYS A 164 -6.66 -4.83 12.28
CA CYS A 164 -5.80 -5.38 11.24
C CYS A 164 -5.72 -4.46 10.02
N ASP A 165 -6.86 -3.92 9.57
CA ASP A 165 -6.91 -2.91 8.51
C ASP A 165 -6.09 -1.67 8.87
N GLN A 166 -6.18 -1.19 10.11
CA GLN A 166 -5.33 -0.08 10.60
C GLN A 166 -3.84 -0.44 10.54
N LEU A 167 -3.44 -1.64 10.96
CA LEU A 167 -2.04 -2.09 10.91
C LEU A 167 -1.52 -2.17 9.47
N TYR A 168 -2.32 -2.68 8.53
CA TYR A 168 -1.95 -2.68 7.11
C TYR A 168 -1.75 -1.25 6.59
N ASN A 169 -2.64 -0.33 6.95
CA ASN A 169 -2.49 1.09 6.61
C ASN A 169 -1.25 1.73 7.26
N GLU A 170 -0.92 1.38 8.51
CA GLU A 170 0.31 1.85 9.16
C GLU A 170 1.56 1.35 8.41
N VAL A 171 1.58 0.09 7.95
CA VAL A 171 2.69 -0.47 7.14
C VAL A 171 2.84 0.30 5.83
N MET A 172 1.72 0.53 5.14
CA MET A 172 1.65 1.30 3.91
C MET A 172 2.23 2.70 4.06
N ASN A 173 1.69 3.45 5.01
CA ASN A 173 2.12 4.82 5.28
C ASN A 173 3.60 4.88 5.68
N SER A 174 4.07 3.89 6.45
CA SER A 174 5.49 3.79 6.81
C SER A 174 6.37 3.55 5.59
N ALA A 175 5.96 2.66 4.67
CA ALA A 175 6.71 2.39 3.44
C ALA A 175 6.74 3.61 2.50
N GLN A 176 5.60 4.30 2.32
CA GLN A 176 5.55 5.56 1.56
C GLN A 176 6.45 6.65 2.16
N LEU A 177 6.52 6.71 3.50
CA LEU A 177 7.40 7.63 4.20
C LEU A 177 8.89 7.26 3.99
N GLU A 178 9.25 5.97 4.02
CA GLU A 178 10.60 5.50 3.67
C GLU A 178 11.00 5.96 2.25
N GLN A 179 10.11 5.78 1.26
CA GLN A 179 10.35 6.24 -0.11
C GLN A 179 10.46 7.76 -0.22
N SER A 180 9.64 8.51 0.53
CA SER A 180 9.68 9.98 0.56
C SER A 180 10.97 10.52 1.16
N ILE A 181 11.47 9.89 2.23
CA ILE A 181 12.77 10.23 2.82
C ILE A 181 13.88 9.94 1.81
N LEU A 182 13.81 8.81 1.11
CA LEU A 182 14.82 8.45 0.11
C LEU A 182 14.88 9.46 -1.04
N ARG A 183 13.73 9.86 -1.62
CA ARG A 183 13.68 10.89 -2.67
C ARG A 183 14.30 12.21 -2.20
N ASN A 184 14.01 12.62 -0.96
CA ASN A 184 14.61 13.83 -0.40
C ASN A 184 16.13 13.71 -0.30
N ARG A 185 16.62 12.58 0.22
CA ARG A 185 18.04 12.31 0.39
C ARG A 185 18.78 12.32 -0.95
N LEU A 186 18.26 11.61 -1.95
CA LEU A 186 18.81 11.60 -3.29
C LEU A 186 18.85 13.01 -3.90
N CYS A 187 17.80 13.81 -3.74
CA CYS A 187 17.81 15.18 -4.25
C CYS A 187 18.89 16.05 -3.61
N MET A 188 19.16 15.87 -2.31
CA MET A 188 20.26 16.58 -1.65
C MET A 188 21.62 16.18 -2.23
N GLU A 189 21.85 14.88 -2.42
CA GLU A 189 23.10 14.37 -3.00
C GLU A 189 23.31 14.82 -4.45
N PHE A 190 22.24 14.92 -5.25
CA PHE A 190 22.27 15.52 -6.58
C PHE A 190 22.80 16.95 -6.54
N ASN A 191 22.28 17.77 -5.62
CA ASN A 191 22.69 19.17 -5.48
C ASN A 191 24.14 19.32 -4.95
N GLU A 192 24.63 18.32 -4.21
CA GLU A 192 25.99 18.26 -3.70
C GLU A 192 26.99 17.67 -4.73
N GLY A 193 26.49 17.10 -5.84
CA GLY A 193 27.29 16.49 -6.89
C GLY A 193 27.88 15.14 -6.48
N GLU A 194 27.24 14.44 -5.56
CA GLU A 194 27.69 13.13 -5.07
C GLU A 194 27.33 11.99 -6.03
N SER A 195 28.12 10.93 -6.00
CA SER A 195 27.82 9.70 -6.75
C SER A 195 26.75 8.90 -6.04
N ILE A 196 25.75 8.44 -6.79
CA ILE A 196 24.69 7.59 -6.23
C ILE A 196 25.02 6.10 -6.28
N PRO A 197 24.50 5.30 -5.33
CA PRO A 197 24.57 3.85 -5.39
C PRO A 197 23.79 3.31 -6.59
N SER A 198 24.35 2.31 -7.28
CA SER A 198 23.69 1.68 -8.44
C SER A 198 22.32 1.07 -8.09
N SER A 199 22.13 0.65 -6.83
CA SER A 199 20.85 0.15 -6.31
C SER A 199 19.71 1.18 -6.36
N CYS A 200 20.03 2.46 -6.55
CA CYS A 200 19.09 3.59 -6.58
C CYS A 200 18.79 4.10 -8.01
N GLU A 201 19.47 3.58 -9.04
CA GLU A 201 19.47 4.13 -10.41
C GLU A 201 18.07 4.41 -11.00
N PRO A 202 17.08 3.49 -10.95
CA PRO A 202 15.78 3.77 -11.58
C PRO A 202 15.03 4.96 -10.96
N LEU A 203 15.12 5.11 -9.64
CA LEU A 203 14.53 6.26 -8.93
C LEU A 203 15.36 7.53 -9.14
N TRP A 204 16.68 7.38 -9.21
CA TRP A 204 17.61 8.48 -9.45
C TRP A 204 17.39 9.13 -10.81
N ASP A 205 17.36 8.34 -11.89
CA ASP A 205 17.20 8.85 -13.26
C ASP A 205 15.92 9.68 -13.37
N GLN A 206 14.82 9.18 -12.79
CA GLN A 206 13.57 9.90 -12.73
C GLN A 206 13.67 11.18 -11.88
N LEU A 207 14.35 11.12 -10.74
CA LEU A 207 14.50 12.28 -9.85
C LEU A 207 15.34 13.38 -10.51
N GLU A 208 16.41 13.03 -11.23
CA GLU A 208 17.23 13.97 -11.99
C GLU A 208 16.39 14.69 -13.06
N GLU A 209 15.57 13.96 -13.83
CA GLU A 209 14.64 14.58 -14.78
C GLU A 209 13.69 15.56 -14.08
N MET A 210 13.15 15.19 -12.93
CA MET A 210 12.22 16.01 -12.16
C MET A 210 12.88 17.25 -11.53
N ILE A 211 14.11 17.14 -11.02
CA ILE A 211 14.89 18.27 -10.50
C ILE A 211 15.18 19.25 -11.63
N ASN A 212 15.63 18.77 -12.78
CA ASN A 212 15.92 19.61 -13.93
C ASN A 212 14.66 20.33 -14.46
N ALA A 213 13.51 19.64 -14.48
CA ALA A 213 12.22 20.23 -14.84
C ALA A 213 11.68 21.23 -13.79
N ASN A 214 12.11 21.11 -12.53
CA ASN A 214 11.64 21.91 -11.40
C ASN A 214 12.80 22.59 -10.66
N SER A 215 13.76 23.16 -11.39
CA SER A 215 15.04 23.67 -10.87
C SER A 215 14.93 24.80 -9.82
N SER A 216 13.75 25.41 -9.65
CA SER A 216 13.47 26.39 -8.60
C SER A 216 12.90 25.80 -7.31
N GLY A 217 12.60 24.49 -7.28
CA GLY A 217 12.02 23.78 -6.15
C GLY A 217 13.04 23.31 -5.13
N SER A 218 12.67 23.31 -3.84
CA SER A 218 13.47 22.68 -2.78
C SER A 218 13.32 21.16 -2.80
N CYS A 219 14.30 20.39 -2.35
CA CYS A 219 14.19 18.92 -2.26
C CYS A 219 13.02 18.40 -1.42
N GLN A 220 12.44 19.24 -0.55
CA GLN A 220 11.25 18.92 0.21
C GLN A 220 10.00 18.75 -0.67
N SER A 221 9.96 19.32 -1.88
CA SER A 221 8.85 19.09 -2.81
C SER A 221 8.78 17.64 -3.29
N PHE A 222 9.92 16.94 -3.37
CA PHE A 222 9.97 15.53 -3.79
C PHE A 222 9.72 14.54 -2.64
N SER A 223 9.64 15.05 -1.40
CA SER A 223 9.35 14.23 -0.22
C SER A 223 7.86 14.21 0.15
N MET A 224 7.00 14.80 -0.67
CA MET A 224 5.56 14.83 -0.40
C MET A 224 4.90 13.56 -0.95
N GLY A 225 4.37 12.72 -0.06
CA GLY A 225 3.45 11.65 -0.43
C GLY A 225 2.08 12.17 -0.85
N ILE A 226 1.19 11.27 -1.27
CA ILE A 226 -0.20 11.61 -1.67
C ILE A 226 -1.12 11.97 -0.49
N GLY A 227 -0.76 11.57 0.73
CA GLY A 227 -1.62 11.72 1.91
C GLY A 227 -2.92 10.93 1.74
N THR A 228 -4.06 11.58 1.95
CA THR A 228 -5.39 10.98 1.80
C THR A 228 -5.96 11.09 0.37
N LYS A 229 -5.16 11.56 -0.61
CA LYS A 229 -5.65 11.76 -1.97
C LYS A 229 -5.52 10.49 -2.80
N THR A 230 -6.58 10.16 -3.52
CA THR A 230 -6.58 9.03 -4.46
C THR A 230 -5.76 9.34 -5.72
N PRO A 231 -4.79 8.48 -6.10
CA PRO A 231 -4.09 8.63 -7.37
C PRO A 231 -5.08 8.56 -8.55
N PRO A 232 -4.81 9.30 -9.65
CA PRO A 232 -5.68 9.28 -10.82
C PRO A 232 -5.90 7.86 -11.37
N GLY A 233 -7.15 7.48 -11.60
CA GLY A 233 -7.51 6.15 -12.11
C GLY A 233 -7.54 5.03 -11.06
N CYS A 234 -7.38 5.38 -9.78
CA CYS A 234 -7.39 4.45 -8.65
C CYS A 234 -8.60 4.65 -7.73
N ASP A 235 -9.73 5.15 -8.26
CA ASP A 235 -10.94 5.50 -7.49
C ASP A 235 -11.51 4.33 -6.66
N ASP A 236 -11.21 3.09 -7.05
CA ASP A 236 -11.64 1.85 -6.39
C ASP A 236 -10.60 1.27 -5.42
N LEU A 237 -9.39 1.87 -5.32
CA LEU A 237 -8.37 1.40 -4.41
C LEU A 237 -8.37 2.20 -3.11
N PRO A 238 -8.22 1.50 -1.97
CA PRO A 238 -8.22 2.14 -0.68
C PRO A 238 -6.95 2.98 -0.53
N VAL A 239 -7.11 4.30 -0.64
CA VAL A 239 -6.09 5.24 -0.16
C VAL A 239 -6.30 5.39 1.33
N GLY A 240 -5.66 4.51 2.10
CA GLY A 240 -5.74 4.52 3.55
C GLY A 240 -7.11 4.20 4.15
N ASP A 241 -8.11 3.82 3.34
CA ASP A 241 -9.45 3.42 3.81
C ASP A 241 -9.80 1.99 3.35
N LYS A 242 -9.51 1.02 4.22
CA LYS A 242 -9.91 -0.40 4.23
C LYS A 242 -9.32 -1.30 3.14
N LYS A 243 -8.74 -2.43 3.57
CA LYS A 243 -8.36 -3.54 2.69
C LYS A 243 -9.53 -3.91 1.75
N PRO A 244 -9.27 -4.31 0.49
CA PRO A 244 -10.32 -4.94 -0.31
C PRO A 244 -10.79 -6.18 0.47
N THR A 245 -12.03 -6.15 0.94
CA THR A 245 -12.69 -7.31 1.52
C THR A 245 -12.53 -8.43 0.50
N SER A 246 -11.92 -9.56 0.87
CA SER A 246 -11.83 -10.71 -0.03
C SER A 246 -13.24 -11.26 -0.23
N ALA A 247 -13.99 -10.67 -1.15
CA ALA A 247 -15.16 -11.30 -1.70
C ALA A 247 -14.65 -12.56 -2.40
N ALA A 248 -15.14 -13.72 -1.93
CA ALA A 248 -14.90 -15.01 -2.57
C ALA A 248 -15.04 -14.89 -4.10
N PRO A 249 -14.21 -15.59 -4.90
CA PRO A 249 -14.17 -15.43 -6.34
C PRO A 249 -15.51 -15.87 -6.94
N THR A 250 -16.41 -14.91 -7.13
CA THR A 250 -17.64 -15.12 -7.89
C THR A 250 -17.28 -15.02 -9.36
N ILE A 251 -16.87 -16.18 -9.89
CA ILE A 251 -16.82 -16.61 -11.28
C ILE A 251 -17.41 -15.57 -12.26
N LEU A 252 -16.55 -14.70 -12.78
CA LEU A 252 -16.82 -13.80 -13.93
C LEU A 252 -16.51 -14.51 -15.27
N LEU A 253 -16.67 -15.83 -15.36
CA LEU A 253 -16.43 -16.59 -16.60
C LEU A 253 -17.44 -16.28 -17.72
N SER A 254 -18.61 -15.71 -17.42
CA SER A 254 -19.66 -15.52 -18.43
C SER A 254 -19.41 -14.34 -19.37
N LYS A 255 -18.60 -13.34 -18.97
CA LYS A 255 -18.31 -12.18 -19.83
C LYS A 255 -17.16 -12.42 -20.82
N TYR A 256 -16.22 -13.33 -20.50
CA TYR A 256 -15.10 -13.65 -21.39
C TYR A 256 -15.48 -14.55 -22.57
N LEU A 257 -16.52 -15.38 -22.44
CA LEU A 257 -16.97 -16.26 -23.53
C LEU A 257 -17.76 -15.51 -24.63
N SER A 258 -18.28 -14.31 -24.36
CA SER A 258 -19.01 -13.52 -25.35
C SER A 258 -18.08 -12.75 -26.30
N THR A 259 -16.96 -12.23 -25.80
CA THR A 259 -16.01 -11.42 -26.58
C THR A 259 -15.13 -12.25 -27.53
N VAL A 260 -14.84 -13.52 -27.21
CA VAL A 260 -14.07 -14.39 -28.11
C VAL A 260 -14.89 -14.78 -29.36
N SER A 261 -16.23 -14.84 -29.26
CA SER A 261 -17.09 -15.17 -30.39
C SER A 261 -17.20 -14.04 -31.43
N THR A 262 -17.07 -12.78 -31.00
CA THR A 262 -17.15 -11.61 -31.90
C THR A 262 -15.87 -11.37 -32.70
N ILE A 263 -14.70 -11.78 -32.18
CA ILE A 263 -13.41 -11.58 -32.86
C ILE A 263 -13.22 -12.58 -34.02
N PHE A 264 -13.75 -13.81 -33.89
CA PHE A 264 -13.68 -14.83 -34.95
C PHE A 264 -14.60 -14.55 -36.13
N THR A 265 -15.67 -13.76 -35.96
CA THR A 265 -16.57 -13.39 -37.05
C THR A 265 -16.05 -12.21 -37.88
N PHE A 266 -15.26 -11.29 -37.27
CA PHE A 266 -14.71 -10.13 -37.98
C PHE A 266 -13.49 -10.46 -38.83
N THR A 267 -12.65 -11.40 -38.42
CA THR A 267 -11.45 -11.81 -39.17
C THR A 267 -11.78 -12.65 -40.41
N GLY A 268 -12.86 -13.43 -40.40
CA GLY A 268 -13.32 -14.17 -41.58
C GLY A 268 -13.88 -13.26 -42.71
N PHE A 269 -14.51 -12.14 -42.35
CA PHE A 269 -15.11 -11.23 -43.34
C PHE A 269 -14.05 -10.43 -44.12
N VAL A 270 -12.96 -10.01 -43.47
CA VAL A 270 -11.88 -9.24 -44.11
C VAL A 270 -11.05 -10.11 -45.07
N LEU A 271 -10.85 -11.39 -44.75
CA LEU A 271 -10.13 -12.32 -45.63
C LEU A 271 -10.91 -12.69 -46.90
N THR A 272 -12.24 -12.62 -46.88
CA THR A 272 -13.07 -12.95 -48.06
C THR A 272 -13.15 -11.78 -49.06
N LEU A 273 -13.01 -10.53 -48.58
CA LEU A 273 -12.99 -9.32 -49.42
C LEU A 273 -11.63 -9.05 -50.09
N LEU A 274 -10.56 -9.71 -49.65
CA LEU A 274 -9.21 -9.58 -50.23
C LEU A 274 -8.94 -10.62 -51.35
N TYR A 275 -9.86 -11.54 -51.60
CA TYR A 275 -9.71 -12.64 -52.57
C TYR A 275 -10.77 -12.65 -53.69
N LEU A 276 -11.54 -11.57 -53.86
CA LEU A 276 -12.47 -11.34 -54.97
C LEU A 276 -12.04 -10.14 -55.81
#